data_AF-A0A8T7ECN8-F1
#
_entry.id   AF-A0A8T7ECN8-F1
#
_cell.length_a   1.000
_cell.length_b   1.000
_cell.length_c   1.000
_cell.angle_alpha   90.00
_cell.angle_beta   90.00
_cell.angle_gamma   90.00
#
_symmetry.space_group_name_H-M   'P 1'
#
loop_
_entity.id
_entity.type
_entity.pdbx_description
1 polymer ?
#
loop_
_entity_poly.entity_id
_entity_poly.type
_entity_poly.pdbx_seq_one_letter_code
_entity_poly.pdbx_strand_id
1 'polypeptide(L)'
;MASSANSVIGAPQTSVTPALSEVKAAVSPALYATGSAIYVVQPDDTLYRIASRHNTTMEALDQINQLNSTISVGQVLVIPPVEWRTMAVPTDQYACAQFSFHQGGRSAQAGIYALHDVTGGQIAAWSAPAGAMASGWIYDLPVIFASVHVRVLFYPRYGGGTAVEMNILNHAPDTSAGWLTRGLCHSLELAYP
;
A
#
# COMPACT_ATOMS: atom_id res chain seq x y z
N MET A 1 -63.43 -24.15 -17.65
CA MET A 1 -62.50 -24.27 -16.51
C MET A 1 -61.11 -23.97 -17.06
N ALA A 2 -60.41 -23.01 -16.42
CA ALA A 2 -58.98 -22.59 -16.45
C ALA A 2 -58.00 -23.20 -17.48
N SER A 3 -56.89 -22.59 -17.93
CA SER A 3 -56.23 -21.28 -17.86
C SER A 3 -54.91 -21.46 -18.65
N SER A 4 -54.40 -20.42 -19.30
CA SER A 4 -53.02 -20.34 -19.82
C SER A 4 -51.95 -20.67 -18.76
N ALA A 5 -50.80 -21.19 -19.19
CA ALA A 5 -49.47 -20.62 -18.85
C ALA A 5 -48.32 -21.24 -19.66
N ASN A 6 -47.54 -20.34 -20.28
CA ASN A 6 -46.17 -20.49 -20.75
C ASN A 6 -45.23 -20.93 -19.61
N SER A 7 -44.14 -21.65 -19.88
CA SER A 7 -42.89 -21.51 -19.11
C SER A 7 -41.66 -21.95 -19.90
N VAL A 8 -40.63 -21.13 -19.72
CA VAL A 8 -39.43 -20.91 -20.50
C VAL A 8 -38.23 -21.42 -19.69
N ILE A 9 -37.34 -22.18 -20.36
CA ILE A 9 -35.86 -22.27 -20.22
C ILE A 9 -35.22 -22.51 -18.83
N GLY A 10 -34.21 -23.40 -18.81
CA GLY A 10 -33.12 -23.38 -17.83
C GLY A 10 -31.97 -24.31 -18.20
N ALA A 11 -31.17 -23.96 -19.21
CA ALA A 11 -29.88 -24.59 -19.51
C ALA A 11 -28.86 -24.34 -18.37
N PRO A 12 -27.83 -25.19 -18.18
CA PRO A 12 -26.83 -25.01 -17.12
C PRO A 12 -26.08 -23.71 -17.33
N GLN A 13 -26.06 -22.84 -16.31
CA GLN A 13 -25.29 -21.60 -16.34
C GLN A 13 -23.79 -21.91 -16.31
N THR A 14 -23.15 -21.80 -17.48
CA THR A 14 -21.71 -21.67 -17.59
C THR A 14 -21.27 -20.36 -16.94
N SER A 15 -20.41 -20.46 -15.93
CA SER A 15 -19.69 -19.37 -15.29
C SER A 15 -18.77 -18.68 -16.31
N VAL A 16 -19.23 -17.58 -16.89
CA VAL A 16 -18.42 -16.66 -17.68
C VAL A 16 -17.65 -15.75 -16.71
N THR A 17 -16.42 -16.14 -16.37
CA THR A 17 -15.41 -15.17 -15.94
C THR A 17 -14.89 -14.49 -17.20
N PRO A 18 -15.18 -13.20 -17.44
CA PRO A 18 -14.67 -12.52 -18.64
C PRO A 18 -13.15 -12.55 -18.63
N ALA A 19 -12.55 -12.81 -19.79
CA ALA A 19 -11.11 -12.79 -19.92
C ALA A 19 -10.59 -11.37 -19.64
N LEU A 20 -9.43 -11.24 -18.99
CA LEU A 20 -8.80 -9.94 -18.69
C LEU A 20 -8.73 -8.98 -19.90
N SER A 21 -8.63 -9.53 -21.11
CA SER A 21 -8.64 -8.78 -22.36
C SER A 21 -9.99 -8.10 -22.69
N GLU A 22 -11.11 -8.72 -22.31
CA GLU A 22 -12.46 -8.15 -22.54
C GLU A 22 -12.79 -7.08 -21.51
N VAL A 23 -12.37 -7.26 -20.26
CA VAL A 23 -12.49 -6.24 -19.20
C VAL A 23 -11.69 -4.99 -19.56
N LYS A 24 -10.46 -5.15 -20.06
CA LYS A 24 -9.59 -4.06 -20.50
C LYS A 24 -10.20 -3.22 -21.65
N ALA A 25 -11.04 -3.84 -22.47
CA ALA A 25 -11.71 -3.21 -23.61
C ALA A 25 -13.02 -2.50 -23.23
N ALA A 26 -13.66 -2.88 -22.12
CA ALA A 26 -14.92 -2.28 -21.64
C ALA A 26 -14.73 -1.00 -20.81
N VAL A 27 -13.50 -0.72 -20.35
CA VAL A 27 -13.15 0.53 -19.65
C VAL A 27 -12.80 1.62 -20.65
N SER A 28 -13.47 2.78 -20.51
CA SER A 28 -13.37 3.91 -21.43
C SER A 28 -11.91 4.37 -21.64
N PRO A 29 -11.47 4.73 -22.86
CA PRO A 29 -10.12 5.23 -23.13
C PRO A 29 -9.68 6.41 -22.24
N ALA A 30 -10.64 7.15 -21.68
CA ALA A 30 -10.40 8.24 -20.74
C ALA A 30 -9.72 7.81 -19.42
N LEU A 31 -9.89 6.57 -18.96
CA LEU A 31 -9.27 6.07 -17.72
C LEU A 31 -7.75 5.89 -17.86
N TYR A 32 -7.26 5.59 -19.06
CA TYR A 32 -5.83 5.50 -19.33
C TYR A 32 -5.17 6.87 -19.47
N ALA A 33 -5.93 7.90 -19.86
CA ALA A 33 -5.42 9.27 -20.00
C ALA A 33 -5.13 9.95 -18.64
N THR A 34 -5.77 9.49 -17.56
CA THR A 34 -5.53 9.99 -16.19
C THR A 34 -4.46 9.19 -15.43
N GLY A 35 -3.91 8.11 -16.01
CA GLY A 35 -2.95 7.25 -15.31
C GLY A 35 -3.60 6.27 -14.33
N SER A 36 -4.92 6.03 -14.44
CA SER A 36 -5.61 5.01 -13.66
C SER A 36 -5.25 3.62 -14.17
N ALA A 37 -5.11 2.64 -13.27
CA ALA A 37 -4.86 1.24 -13.61
C ALA A 37 -6.11 0.38 -13.37
N ILE A 38 -6.19 -0.79 -14.00
CA ILE A 38 -7.24 -1.78 -13.72
C ILE A 38 -6.65 -2.92 -12.92
N TYR A 39 -7.32 -3.30 -11.84
CA TYR A 39 -6.93 -4.39 -10.96
C TYR A 39 -8.07 -5.39 -10.83
N VAL A 40 -7.76 -6.69 -10.86
CA VAL A 40 -8.74 -7.74 -10.56
C VAL A 40 -8.43 -8.27 -9.17
N VAL A 41 -9.40 -8.18 -8.27
CA VAL A 41 -9.28 -8.63 -6.88
C VAL A 41 -8.91 -10.11 -6.85
N GLN A 42 -7.81 -10.41 -6.18
CA GLN A 42 -7.30 -11.76 -5.99
C GLN A 42 -7.80 -12.36 -4.67
N PRO A 43 -7.73 -13.70 -4.50
CA PRO A 43 -7.90 -14.30 -3.18
C PRO A 43 -7.00 -13.64 -2.13
N ASP A 44 -7.52 -13.47 -0.93
CA ASP A 44 -6.86 -12.83 0.23
C ASP A 44 -6.52 -11.33 0.10
N ASP A 45 -7.00 -10.68 -0.96
CA ASP A 45 -6.96 -9.23 -1.04
C ASP A 45 -7.96 -8.61 -0.06
N THR A 46 -7.53 -7.51 0.53
CA THR A 46 -8.41 -6.58 1.23
C THR A 46 -8.30 -5.22 0.56
N LEU A 47 -9.35 -4.39 0.67
CA LEU A 47 -9.32 -3.03 0.11
C LEU A 47 -8.10 -2.25 0.63
N TYR A 48 -7.73 -2.48 1.89
CA TYR A 48 -6.49 -1.98 2.50
C TYR A 48 -5.23 -2.40 1.76
N ARG A 49 -5.04 -3.71 1.51
CA ARG A 49 -3.83 -4.24 0.86
C ARG A 49 -3.70 -3.74 -0.57
N ILE A 50 -4.81 -3.63 -1.29
CA ILE A 50 -4.84 -3.08 -2.64
C ILE A 50 -4.46 -1.59 -2.60
N ALA A 51 -5.10 -0.80 -1.73
CA ALA A 51 -4.82 0.63 -1.57
C ALA A 51 -3.32 0.88 -1.30
N SER A 52 -2.77 0.19 -0.30
CA SER A 52 -1.35 0.23 0.06
C SER A 52 -0.44 -0.13 -1.13
N ARG A 53 -0.70 -1.26 -1.80
CA ARG A 53 0.13 -1.74 -2.91
C ARG A 53 0.18 -0.77 -4.09
N HIS A 54 -0.91 -0.05 -4.30
CA HIS A 54 -1.06 0.88 -5.40
C HIS A 54 -0.82 2.34 -4.99
N ASN A 55 -0.32 2.60 -3.78
CA ASN A 55 -0.05 3.93 -3.24
C ASN A 55 -1.28 4.87 -3.35
N THR A 56 -2.46 4.38 -3.01
CA THR A 56 -3.71 5.15 -2.98
C THR A 56 -4.45 4.92 -1.66
N THR A 57 -5.56 5.61 -1.41
CA THR A 57 -6.36 5.43 -0.18
C THR A 57 -7.55 4.52 -0.37
N MET A 58 -8.01 3.91 0.73
CA MET A 58 -9.27 3.16 0.71
C MET A 58 -10.41 4.07 0.29
N GLU A 59 -10.46 5.32 0.77
CA GLU A 59 -11.49 6.29 0.42
C GLU A 59 -11.47 6.63 -1.08
N ALA A 60 -10.29 6.80 -1.67
CA ALA A 60 -10.16 7.07 -3.10
C ALA A 60 -10.62 5.86 -3.94
N LEU A 61 -10.25 4.65 -3.53
CA LEU A 61 -10.75 3.42 -4.16
C LEU A 61 -12.26 3.26 -4.00
N ASP A 62 -12.79 3.57 -2.81
CA ASP A 62 -14.21 3.49 -2.47
C ASP A 62 -15.01 4.45 -3.34
N GLN A 63 -14.57 5.71 -3.43
CA GLN A 63 -15.21 6.75 -4.21
C GLN A 63 -15.20 6.45 -5.72
N ILE A 64 -14.04 6.10 -6.29
CA ILE A 64 -13.92 5.92 -7.74
C ILE A 64 -14.64 4.65 -8.24
N ASN A 65 -14.70 3.61 -7.40
CA ASN A 65 -15.35 2.34 -7.73
C ASN A 65 -16.77 2.23 -7.15
N GLN A 66 -17.26 3.28 -6.48
CA GLN A 66 -18.58 3.32 -5.83
C GLN A 66 -18.80 2.12 -4.88
N LEU A 67 -17.78 1.81 -4.09
CA LEU A 67 -17.81 0.72 -3.11
C LEU A 67 -18.45 1.21 -1.80
N ASN A 68 -18.82 0.25 -0.94
CA ASN A 68 -19.17 0.49 0.46
C ASN A 68 -18.17 -0.23 1.36
N SER A 69 -16.88 0.05 1.14
CA SER A 69 -15.71 -0.56 1.79
C SER A 69 -15.61 -2.09 1.67
N THR A 70 -16.30 -2.68 0.68
CA THR A 70 -16.39 -4.13 0.45
C THR A 70 -15.93 -4.48 -0.95
N ILE A 71 -15.15 -5.56 -1.08
CA ILE A 71 -14.67 -6.10 -2.35
C ILE A 71 -14.89 -7.62 -2.41
N SER A 72 -15.03 -8.16 -3.62
CA SER A 72 -15.18 -9.61 -3.87
C SER A 72 -14.08 -10.12 -4.80
N VAL A 73 -13.64 -11.37 -4.62
CA VAL A 73 -12.66 -12.01 -5.51
C VAL A 73 -13.20 -12.01 -6.95
N GLY A 74 -12.33 -11.65 -7.91
CA GLY A 74 -12.69 -11.51 -9.32
C GLY A 74 -13.34 -10.16 -9.68
N GLN A 75 -13.65 -9.31 -8.70
CA GLN A 75 -14.14 -7.96 -8.95
C GLN A 75 -13.06 -7.13 -9.66
N VAL A 76 -13.47 -6.32 -10.63
CA VAL A 76 -12.61 -5.40 -11.35
C VAL A 76 -12.68 -4.04 -10.66
N LEU A 77 -11.53 -3.50 -10.29
CA LEU A 77 -11.37 -2.18 -9.70
C LEU A 77 -10.58 -1.26 -10.63
N VAL A 78 -11.04 -0.02 -10.72
CA VAL A 78 -10.27 1.13 -11.19
C VAL A 78 -9.41 1.61 -10.04
N ILE A 79 -8.10 1.52 -10.22
CA ILE A 79 -7.10 2.05 -9.31
C ILE A 79 -6.80 3.49 -9.76
N PRO A 80 -7.09 4.51 -8.93
CA PRO A 80 -6.78 5.88 -9.28
C PRO A 80 -5.25 6.06 -9.37
N PRO A 81 -4.76 7.00 -10.19
CA PRO A 81 -3.35 7.34 -10.22
C PRO A 81 -2.89 7.78 -8.82
N VAL A 82 -1.58 7.68 -8.59
CA VAL A 82 -0.94 8.22 -7.39
C VAL A 82 -1.07 9.75 -7.44
N GLU A 83 -2.11 10.31 -6.84
CA GLU A 83 -2.43 11.75 -6.79
C GLU A 83 -1.52 12.51 -5.80
N TRP A 84 -0.22 12.24 -5.75
CA TRP A 84 0.69 12.91 -4.80
C TRP A 84 1.08 14.33 -5.23
N ARG A 85 0.51 14.86 -6.32
CA ARG A 85 0.84 16.20 -6.83
C ARG A 85 -0.32 17.10 -7.23
N THR A 86 -1.55 16.60 -7.38
CA THR A 86 -2.62 17.41 -8.02
C THR A 86 -3.74 17.84 -7.07
N MET A 87 -3.71 17.39 -5.81
CA MET A 87 -4.45 18.08 -4.76
C MET A 87 -3.48 18.50 -3.68
N ALA A 88 -3.57 19.75 -3.24
CA ALA A 88 -2.98 20.22 -2.01
C ALA A 88 -3.61 19.44 -0.85
N VAL A 89 -3.16 18.21 -0.66
CA VAL A 89 -3.42 17.45 0.56
C VAL A 89 -2.80 18.28 1.67
N PRO A 90 -3.57 18.78 2.64
CA PRO A 90 -3.01 19.62 3.68
C PRO A 90 -1.91 18.84 4.41
N THR A 91 -0.82 19.54 4.75
CA THR A 91 0.41 18.92 5.26
C THR A 91 0.24 18.22 6.61
N ASP A 92 -0.90 18.43 7.26
CA ASP A 92 -1.37 17.69 8.44
C ASP A 92 -1.80 16.25 8.12
N GLN A 93 -1.85 15.86 6.84
CA GLN A 93 -2.13 14.49 6.42
C GLN A 93 -0.88 13.66 6.09
N TYR A 94 0.31 14.23 6.22
CA TYR A 94 1.54 13.48 6.10
C TYR A 94 2.16 13.22 7.47
N ALA A 95 2.82 12.08 7.62
CA ALA A 95 3.65 11.82 8.79
C ALA A 95 5.08 12.30 8.52
N CYS A 96 5.86 12.42 9.59
CA CYS A 96 7.31 12.49 9.45
C CYS A 96 7.97 11.44 10.32
N ALA A 97 9.16 10.98 9.94
CA ALA A 97 9.89 10.00 10.72
C ALA A 97 11.39 10.22 10.67
N GLN A 98 12.05 9.98 11.80
CA GLN A 98 13.49 9.80 11.89
C GLN A 98 13.78 8.37 12.33
N PHE A 99 14.74 7.72 11.68
CA PHE A 99 15.21 6.38 12.01
C PHE A 99 16.59 6.49 12.63
N SER A 100 16.75 6.00 13.85
CA SER A 100 17.97 6.14 14.63
C SER A 100 18.60 4.78 14.96
N PHE A 101 19.92 4.71 15.06
CA PHE A 101 20.67 3.46 15.24
C PHE A 101 21.29 3.32 16.65
N HIS A 102 20.84 4.10 17.64
CA HIS A 102 21.62 4.35 18.87
C HIS A 102 21.79 3.16 19.83
N GLN A 103 20.92 2.15 19.82
CA GLN A 103 21.05 1.04 20.77
C GLN A 103 22.10 0.00 20.32
N GLY A 104 23.04 -0.31 21.23
CA GLY A 104 24.04 -1.38 21.05
C GLY A 104 25.39 -0.95 20.45
N GLY A 105 25.65 0.37 20.32
CA GLY A 105 26.94 0.89 19.84
C GLY A 105 27.18 0.65 18.33
N ARG A 106 26.14 0.29 17.60
CA ARG A 106 26.19 0.07 16.15
C ARG A 106 25.67 1.30 15.43
N SER A 107 26.22 1.57 14.26
CA SER A 107 25.80 2.64 13.36
C SER A 107 25.23 2.03 12.09
N ALA A 108 24.59 2.85 11.25
CA ALA A 108 24.15 2.41 9.94
C ALA A 108 25.33 1.82 9.16
N GLN A 109 25.07 0.73 8.44
CA GLN A 109 25.92 0.24 7.37
C GLN A 109 25.60 0.99 6.08
N ALA A 110 26.60 1.06 5.17
CA ALA A 110 26.42 1.67 3.86
C ALA A 110 25.37 0.89 3.05
N GLY A 111 24.33 1.58 2.57
CA GLY A 111 23.30 0.96 1.73
C GLY A 111 22.02 1.77 1.65
N ILE A 112 20.93 1.11 1.23
CA ILE A 112 19.58 1.67 1.17
C ILE A 112 18.74 1.08 2.28
N TYR A 113 17.94 1.91 2.93
CA TYR A 113 16.92 1.52 3.89
C TYR A 113 15.58 1.90 3.30
N ALA A 114 14.62 0.98 3.31
CA ALA A 114 13.28 1.20 2.82
C ALA A 114 12.28 0.99 3.94
N LEU A 115 11.45 1.99 4.15
CA LEU A 115 10.29 1.94 5.03
C LEU A 115 9.13 1.32 4.24
N HIS A 116 8.58 0.23 4.76
CA HIS A 116 7.37 -0.38 4.23
C HIS A 116 6.29 -0.42 5.29
N ASP A 117 5.04 -0.35 4.88
CA ASP A 117 3.96 -0.86 5.73
C ASP A 117 4.06 -2.40 5.85
N VAL A 118 3.38 -2.95 6.85
CA VAL A 118 3.36 -4.41 7.09
C VAL A 118 2.70 -5.20 5.95
N THR A 119 1.92 -4.57 5.08
CA THR A 119 1.34 -5.20 3.88
C THR A 119 2.25 -5.20 2.66
N GLY A 120 3.38 -4.50 2.72
CA GLY A 120 4.40 -4.47 1.68
C GLY A 120 4.46 -3.19 0.86
N GLY A 121 3.55 -2.23 1.06
CA GLY A 121 3.61 -0.92 0.42
C GLY A 121 4.85 -0.16 0.85
N GLN A 122 5.64 0.35 -0.10
CA GLN A 122 6.82 1.14 0.21
C GLN A 122 6.41 2.59 0.47
N ILE A 123 6.74 3.11 1.65
CA ILE A 123 6.39 4.48 2.07
C ILE A 123 7.52 5.45 1.74
N ALA A 124 8.76 5.07 2.05
CA ALA A 124 9.93 5.90 1.79
C ALA A 124 11.20 5.04 1.68
N ALA A 125 12.26 5.61 1.13
CA ALA A 125 13.59 5.02 1.20
C ALA A 125 14.66 6.10 1.33
N TRP A 126 15.75 5.78 2.00
CA TRP A 126 16.92 6.65 2.12
C TRP A 126 18.21 5.85 2.00
N SER A 127 19.27 6.51 1.52
CA SER A 127 20.62 5.98 1.60
C SER A 127 21.30 6.45 2.88
N ALA A 128 22.06 5.58 3.55
CA ALA A 128 22.94 5.99 4.64
C ALA A 128 24.37 5.51 4.37
N PRO A 129 25.41 6.32 4.64
CA PRO A 129 26.79 5.86 4.67
C PRO A 129 27.06 5.05 5.95
N ALA A 130 28.12 4.24 5.91
CA ALA A 130 28.61 3.56 7.10
C ALA A 130 28.97 4.57 8.20
N GLY A 131 28.51 4.35 9.43
CA GLY A 131 28.76 5.28 10.55
C GLY A 131 27.64 6.26 10.83
N ALA A 132 26.62 6.38 9.97
CA ALA A 132 25.50 7.29 10.22
C ALA A 132 24.70 6.85 11.46
N MET A 133 24.34 7.82 12.32
CA MET A 133 23.59 7.55 13.55
C MET A 133 22.08 7.64 13.36
N ALA A 134 21.63 8.32 12.30
CA ALA A 134 20.23 8.42 11.94
C ALA A 134 20.04 8.75 10.45
N SER A 135 18.82 8.58 9.96
CA SER A 135 18.38 9.00 8.61
C SER A 135 18.24 10.52 8.43
N GLY A 136 18.23 11.28 9.54
CA GLY A 136 17.61 12.60 9.57
C GLY A 136 16.08 12.50 9.52
N TRP A 137 15.37 13.64 9.61
CA TRP A 137 13.92 13.68 9.47
C TRP A 137 13.53 13.52 8.00
N ILE A 138 12.65 12.55 7.74
CA ILE A 138 11.97 12.37 6.45
C ILE A 138 10.56 12.90 6.62
N TYR A 139 10.22 13.93 5.85
CA TYR A 139 8.92 14.59 5.85
C TYR A 139 8.04 14.04 4.72
N ASP A 140 6.78 14.47 4.72
CA ASP A 140 5.80 14.16 3.67
C ASP A 140 5.60 12.66 3.45
N LEU A 141 5.71 11.85 4.52
CA LEU A 141 5.51 10.42 4.44
C LEU A 141 4.04 10.12 4.16
N PRO A 142 3.71 9.43 3.05
CA PRO A 142 2.34 9.15 2.65
C PRO A 142 1.75 8.05 3.54
N VAL A 143 1.26 8.44 4.71
CA VAL A 143 0.52 7.53 5.60
C VAL A 143 -0.95 7.54 5.17
N ILE A 144 -1.29 6.54 4.37
CA ILE A 144 -2.58 6.36 3.71
C ILE A 144 -3.75 6.18 4.70
N PHE A 145 -3.46 5.85 5.96
CA PHE A 145 -4.45 5.65 7.02
C PHE A 145 -4.20 6.58 8.21
N ALA A 146 -5.11 6.60 9.20
CA ALA A 146 -4.88 7.36 10.43
C ALA A 146 -3.60 6.90 11.13
N SER A 147 -3.32 5.59 11.14
CA SER A 147 -2.06 5.02 11.61
C SER A 147 -1.76 3.72 10.85
N VAL A 148 -0.47 3.41 10.67
CA VAL A 148 -0.01 2.21 9.98
C VAL A 148 1.13 1.56 10.75
N HIS A 149 1.14 0.22 10.79
CA HIS A 149 2.31 -0.53 11.23
C HIS A 149 3.34 -0.59 10.11
N VAL A 150 4.61 -0.45 10.48
CA VAL A 150 5.73 -0.35 9.55
C VAL A 150 6.87 -1.27 9.91
N ARG A 151 7.63 -1.67 8.89
CA ARG A 151 8.91 -2.36 9.00
C ARG A 151 9.97 -1.63 8.17
N VAL A 152 11.24 -1.86 8.50
CA VAL A 152 12.36 -1.30 7.74
C VAL A 152 13.18 -2.43 7.16
N LEU A 153 13.42 -2.35 5.84
CA LEU A 153 14.28 -3.28 5.12
C LEU A 153 15.59 -2.60 4.77
N PHE A 154 16.71 -3.24 5.10
CA PHE A 154 18.05 -2.81 4.73
C PHE A 154 18.58 -3.60 3.53
N TYR A 155 19.11 -2.87 2.55
CA TYR A 155 19.73 -3.38 1.34
C TYR A 155 21.23 -3.01 1.35
N PRO A 156 22.14 -3.96 1.66
CA PRO A 156 23.58 -3.69 1.81
C PRO A 156 24.32 -3.39 0.50
N ARG A 157 23.67 -3.60 -0.65
CA ARG A 157 24.23 -3.32 -1.96
C ARG A 157 23.31 -2.34 -2.68
N TYR A 158 23.86 -1.19 -3.07
CA TYR A 158 23.16 -0.22 -3.90
C TYR A 158 22.69 -0.88 -5.20
N GLY A 159 21.38 -1.01 -5.39
CA GLY A 159 20.78 -1.56 -6.61
C GLY A 159 20.53 -3.07 -6.63
N GLY A 160 20.70 -3.81 -5.51
CA GLY A 160 20.23 -5.21 -5.43
C GLY A 160 21.04 -6.10 -4.49
N GLY A 161 20.33 -6.78 -3.59
CA GLY A 161 20.81 -7.78 -2.63
C GLY A 161 19.64 -8.32 -1.80
N THR A 162 19.83 -9.41 -1.08
CA THR A 162 18.81 -9.91 -0.14
C THR A 162 18.56 -8.86 0.93
N ALA A 163 17.32 -8.38 1.01
CA ALA A 163 16.92 -7.43 2.04
C ALA A 163 17.00 -8.10 3.41
N VAL A 164 17.49 -7.35 4.40
CA VAL A 164 17.47 -7.74 5.81
C VAL A 164 16.42 -6.90 6.52
N GLU A 165 15.46 -7.53 7.16
CA GLU A 165 14.50 -6.82 8.00
C GLU A 165 15.17 -6.37 9.29
N MET A 166 15.05 -5.08 9.59
CA MET A 166 15.62 -4.46 10.79
C MET A 166 14.68 -4.66 11.97
N ASN A 167 15.24 -4.87 13.16
CA ASN A 167 14.48 -4.85 14.41
C ASN A 167 14.11 -3.40 14.76
N ILE A 168 12.83 -3.16 15.06
CA ILE A 168 12.36 -1.88 15.62
C ILE A 168 12.27 -2.04 17.14
N LEU A 169 13.07 -1.29 17.87
CA LEU A 169 13.23 -1.47 19.32
C LEU A 169 12.12 -0.82 20.13
N ASN A 170 11.54 0.25 19.59
CA ASN A 170 10.36 0.93 20.14
C ASN A 170 9.11 0.60 19.31
N HIS A 171 8.90 -0.70 19.07
CA HIS A 171 7.75 -1.22 18.33
C HIS A 171 6.41 -0.98 19.06
N ALA A 172 5.32 -1.11 18.32
CA ALA A 172 3.97 -1.07 18.88
C ALA A 172 3.75 -2.27 19.83
N PRO A 173 2.98 -2.12 20.92
CA PRO A 173 2.74 -3.19 21.89
C PRO A 173 2.32 -4.50 21.22
N ASP A 174 2.87 -5.61 21.72
CA ASP A 174 2.57 -6.97 21.24
C ASP A 174 2.91 -7.24 19.75
N THR A 175 3.76 -6.42 19.14
CA THR A 175 4.23 -6.59 17.75
C THR A 175 5.75 -6.43 17.64
N SER A 176 6.33 -6.77 16.49
CA SER A 176 7.71 -6.39 16.12
C SER A 176 7.76 -5.15 15.21
N ALA A 177 6.60 -4.58 14.87
CA ALA A 177 6.48 -3.51 13.91
C ALA A 177 6.49 -2.13 14.60
N GLY A 178 7.05 -1.13 13.93
CA GLY A 178 6.88 0.27 14.32
C GLY A 178 5.47 0.74 13.96
N TRP A 179 5.15 1.99 14.32
CA TRP A 179 3.92 2.64 13.89
C TRP A 179 4.19 4.08 13.47
N LEU A 180 3.45 4.54 12.46
CA LEU A 180 3.39 5.93 12.06
C LEU A 180 1.93 6.40 12.06
N THR A 181 1.72 7.63 12.49
CA THR A 181 0.41 8.28 12.53
C THR A 181 0.42 9.49 11.65
N ARG A 182 -0.65 9.60 10.85
CA ARG A 182 -0.89 10.75 10.00
C ARG A 182 -0.85 12.05 10.82
N GLY A 183 -0.14 13.07 10.32
CA GLY A 183 -0.04 14.38 10.97
C GLY A 183 0.91 14.42 12.17
N LEU A 184 1.59 13.31 12.49
CA LEU A 184 2.55 13.23 13.59
C LEU A 184 3.96 12.87 13.09
N CYS A 185 4.93 13.22 13.92
CA CYS A 185 6.33 12.93 13.72
C CYS A 185 6.81 11.87 14.70
N HIS A 186 7.47 10.83 14.18
CA HIS A 186 7.89 9.66 14.96
C HIS A 186 9.40 9.51 14.95
N SER A 187 9.96 9.02 16.05
CA SER A 187 11.33 8.51 16.07
C SER A 187 11.26 6.99 16.21
N LEU A 188 11.90 6.27 15.29
CA LEU A 188 11.97 4.81 15.31
C LEU A 188 13.42 4.37 15.54
N GLU A 189 13.63 3.53 16.54
CA GLU A 189 14.93 2.99 16.91
C GLU A 189 15.16 1.66 16.20
N LEU A 190 16.23 1.58 15.41
CA LEU A 190 16.58 0.43 14.59
C LEU A 190 17.77 -0.33 15.15
N ALA A 191 17.69 -1.64 15.10
CA ALA A 191 18.82 -2.55 15.28
C ALA A 191 18.87 -3.58 14.14
N TYR A 192 20.07 -4.06 13.85
CA TYR A 192 20.23 -5.26 13.02
C TYR A 192 19.69 -6.49 13.76
N PRO A 193 19.19 -7.51 13.04
CA PRO A 193 18.78 -8.79 13.64
C PRO A 193 19.91 -9.51 14.36
#